data_AF-A0A9P7C3Y3-F1
#
_entry.id   AF-A0A9P7C3Y3-F1
#
_cell.length_a   1.000
_cell.length_b   1.000
_cell.length_c   1.000
_cell.angle_alpha   90.00
_cell.angle_beta   90.00
_cell.angle_gamma   90.00
#
_symmetry.space_group_name_H-M   'P 1'
#
loop_
_entity.id
_entity.type
_entity.pdbx_description
1 polymer ?
#
loop_
_entity_poly.entity_id
_entity_poly.type
_entity_poly.pdbx_seq_one_letter_code
_entity_poly.pdbx_strand_id
1 'polypeptide(L)'
;MAAAPAVAPATEPAPAAAAPATAPTPSDTDARRNPNPDAATLDRYQAELARALAGTPGSRVAAVMRRNAALAEDYARRHAIPRWYADADALVADPEVNAIYVATPPSTHMQYALQAIAAGKPVYIEKPMAMDHGECVRILEASARSGVPVSSNCWTAARSVRRAA
;
A
#
# COMPACT_ATOMS: atom_id res chain seq x y z
N MET A 1 -17.82 49.35 35.79
CA MET A 1 -18.39 48.58 34.68
C MET A 1 -17.30 47.71 34.08
N ALA A 2 -17.28 46.42 34.42
CA ALA A 2 -16.39 45.44 33.78
C ALA A 2 -17.27 44.61 32.83
N ALA A 3 -16.92 44.61 31.54
CA ALA A 3 -17.63 43.84 30.52
C ALA A 3 -17.30 42.36 30.65
N ALA A 4 -18.35 41.52 30.69
CA ALA A 4 -18.23 40.06 30.66
C ALA A 4 -17.72 39.57 29.29
N PRO A 5 -16.94 38.47 29.23
CA PRO A 5 -16.46 37.93 27.97
C PRO A 5 -17.57 37.21 27.20
N ALA A 6 -17.58 37.38 25.88
CA ALA A 6 -18.53 36.76 24.96
C ALA A 6 -18.34 35.24 24.90
N VAL A 7 -19.43 34.51 25.10
CA VAL A 7 -19.53 33.06 24.88
C VAL A 7 -19.74 32.80 23.39
N ALA A 8 -18.88 31.98 22.77
CA ALA A 8 -19.03 31.55 21.38
C ALA A 8 -20.29 30.66 21.21
N PRO A 9 -21.02 30.75 20.09
CA PRO A 9 -22.23 29.97 19.87
C PRO A 9 -21.93 28.48 19.69
N ALA A 10 -22.80 27.64 20.26
CA ALA A 10 -22.73 26.19 20.11
C ALA A 10 -22.81 25.80 18.63
N THR A 11 -21.83 25.02 18.17
CA THR A 11 -21.81 24.45 16.82
C THR A 11 -22.80 23.30 16.75
N GLU A 12 -23.77 23.38 15.83
CA GLU A 12 -24.64 22.26 15.50
C GLU A 12 -23.82 21.05 15.00
N PRO A 13 -24.24 19.81 15.29
CA PRO A 13 -23.55 18.64 14.78
C PRO A 13 -23.64 18.59 13.25
N ALA A 14 -22.51 18.30 12.61
CA ALA A 14 -22.43 18.13 11.17
C ALA A 14 -23.44 17.07 10.68
N PRO A 15 -24.13 17.29 9.54
CA PRO A 15 -25.07 16.31 9.01
C PRO A 15 -24.33 15.01 8.67
N ALA A 16 -24.95 13.89 9.04
CA ALA A 16 -24.44 12.56 8.72
C ALA A 16 -24.15 12.45 7.22
N ALA A 17 -22.92 12.10 6.87
CA ALA A 17 -22.51 11.88 5.50
C ALA A 17 -23.46 10.88 4.84
N ALA A 18 -24.12 11.29 3.75
CA ALA A 18 -24.95 10.41 2.95
C ALA A 18 -24.14 9.19 2.53
N ALA A 19 -24.73 8.00 2.68
CA ALA A 19 -24.11 6.76 2.21
C ALA A 19 -23.70 6.93 0.74
N PRO A 20 -22.46 6.56 0.36
CA PRO A 20 -22.01 6.72 -1.00
C PRO A 20 -22.95 5.97 -1.95
N ALA A 21 -23.31 6.61 -3.05
CA ALA A 21 -24.11 6.02 -4.11
C ALA A 21 -23.55 4.63 -4.46
N THR A 22 -24.43 3.63 -4.43
CA THR A 22 -24.09 2.25 -4.79
C THR A 22 -23.46 2.24 -6.18
N ALA A 23 -22.18 1.89 -6.23
CA ALA A 23 -21.47 1.65 -7.48
C ALA A 23 -22.23 0.59 -8.30
N PRO A 24 -22.28 0.72 -9.64
CA PRO A 24 -23.01 -0.21 -10.48
C PRO A 24 -22.51 -1.64 -10.23
N THR A 25 -23.44 -2.56 -10.00
CA THR A 25 -23.15 -3.98 -9.78
C THR A 25 -22.53 -4.55 -11.06
N PRO A 26 -21.29 -5.05 -11.04
CA PRO A 26 -20.70 -5.70 -12.21
C PRO A 26 -21.45 -7.01 -12.47
N SER A 27 -21.96 -7.20 -13.68
CA SER A 27 -22.49 -8.48 -14.14
C SER A 27 -21.38 -9.52 -14.27
N ASP A 28 -21.69 -10.76 -13.90
CA ASP A 28 -20.88 -11.99 -13.99
C ASP A 28 -19.60 -11.91 -14.84
N THR A 29 -18.45 -11.77 -14.16
CA THR A 29 -17.28 -12.63 -14.35
C THR A 29 -16.24 -12.26 -13.31
N ASP A 30 -16.07 -13.13 -12.32
CA ASP A 30 -15.10 -13.02 -11.24
C ASP A 30 -13.75 -12.49 -11.74
N ALA A 31 -13.39 -11.26 -11.34
CA ALA A 31 -12.13 -10.64 -11.75
C ALA A 31 -10.91 -11.53 -11.39
N ARG A 32 -11.04 -12.38 -10.36
CA ARG A 32 -10.01 -13.35 -9.94
C ARG A 32 -9.71 -14.41 -10.99
N ARG A 33 -10.54 -14.54 -12.04
CA ARG A 33 -10.40 -15.51 -13.13
C ARG A 33 -9.66 -14.96 -14.35
N ASN A 34 -9.46 -13.65 -14.46
CA ASN A 34 -8.71 -13.08 -15.57
C ASN A 34 -7.20 -13.18 -15.30
N PRO A 35 -6.43 -13.99 -16.06
CA PRO A 35 -4.99 -14.07 -15.89
C PRO A 35 -4.26 -12.77 -16.28
N ASN A 36 -4.95 -11.84 -16.96
CA ASN A 36 -4.41 -10.55 -17.35
C ASN A 36 -5.43 -9.41 -17.10
N PRO A 37 -5.64 -9.00 -15.84
CA PRO A 37 -6.58 -7.93 -15.49
C PRO A 37 -6.22 -6.62 -16.17
N ASP A 38 -7.23 -5.84 -16.57
CA ASP A 38 -7.03 -4.49 -17.06
C ASP A 38 -6.55 -3.53 -15.95
N ALA A 39 -6.09 -2.34 -16.35
CA ALA A 39 -5.55 -1.36 -15.41
C ALA A 39 -6.56 -0.93 -14.34
N ALA A 40 -7.86 -0.89 -14.68
CA ALA A 40 -8.93 -0.54 -13.74
C ALA A 40 -9.17 -1.66 -12.70
N THR A 41 -9.03 -2.92 -13.09
CA THR A 41 -9.15 -4.07 -12.20
C THR A 41 -7.94 -4.18 -11.27
N LEU A 42 -6.73 -3.91 -11.78
CA LEU A 42 -5.53 -3.80 -10.96
C LEU A 42 -5.63 -2.65 -9.94
N ASP A 43 -6.14 -1.50 -10.35
CA ASP A 43 -6.39 -0.35 -9.46
C ASP A 43 -7.39 -0.72 -8.35
N ARG A 44 -8.47 -1.44 -8.68
CA ARG A 44 -9.42 -1.96 -7.68
C ARG A 44 -8.76 -2.92 -6.69
N TYR A 45 -7.93 -3.86 -7.15
CA TYR A 45 -7.22 -4.77 -6.24
C TYR A 45 -6.27 -4.03 -5.31
N GLN A 46 -5.52 -3.07 -5.85
CA GLN A 46 -4.64 -2.22 -5.05
C GLN A 46 -5.44 -1.40 -4.03
N ALA A 47 -6.60 -0.88 -4.41
CA ALA A 47 -7.51 -0.16 -3.52
C ALA A 47 -8.09 -1.05 -2.40
N GLU A 48 -8.49 -2.29 -2.72
CA GLU A 48 -8.97 -3.25 -1.73
C GLU A 48 -7.88 -3.61 -0.72
N LEU A 49 -6.64 -3.81 -1.19
CA LEU A 49 -5.48 -4.07 -0.33
C LEU A 49 -5.12 -2.86 0.53
N ALA A 50 -5.13 -1.65 -0.04
CA ALA A 50 -4.94 -0.41 0.72
C ALA A 50 -6.00 -0.26 1.82
N ARG A 51 -7.27 -0.60 1.51
CA ARG A 51 -8.36 -0.60 2.49
C ARG A 51 -8.18 -1.68 3.56
N ALA A 52 -7.72 -2.88 3.19
CA ALA A 52 -7.44 -3.95 4.15
C ALA A 52 -6.31 -3.57 5.11
N LEU A 53 -5.26 -2.90 4.61
CA LEU A 53 -4.18 -2.36 5.44
C LEU A 53 -4.70 -1.28 6.39
N ALA A 54 -5.52 -0.35 5.90
CA ALA A 54 -6.14 0.68 6.74
C ALA A 54 -7.13 0.12 7.80
N GLY A 55 -7.74 -1.05 7.52
CA GLY A 55 -8.62 -1.75 8.45
C GLY A 55 -7.90 -2.57 9.52
N THR A 56 -6.57 -2.68 9.46
CA THR A 56 -5.76 -3.42 10.43
C THR A 56 -5.29 -2.48 11.54
N PRO A 57 -5.61 -2.72 12.83
CA PRO A 57 -5.17 -1.87 13.93
C PRO A 57 -3.66 -1.68 13.94
N GLY A 58 -3.21 -0.41 14.00
CA GLY A 58 -1.79 -0.06 13.97
C GLY A 58 -1.16 0.01 12.57
N SER A 59 -1.93 -0.18 11.50
CA SER A 59 -1.47 -0.04 10.12
C SER A 59 -2.21 1.08 9.39
N ARG A 60 -1.50 1.80 8.53
CA ARG A 60 -2.07 2.79 7.61
C ARG A 60 -1.21 2.88 6.35
N VAL A 61 -1.82 3.26 5.24
CA VAL A 61 -1.06 3.62 4.03
C VAL A 61 -0.57 5.06 4.19
N ALA A 62 0.72 5.23 4.50
CA ALA A 62 1.31 6.55 4.70
C ALA A 62 1.58 7.29 3.38
N ALA A 63 1.98 6.56 2.34
CA ALA A 63 2.29 7.10 1.03
C ALA A 63 2.06 6.08 -0.10
N VAL A 64 1.90 6.57 -1.32
CA VAL A 64 1.87 5.77 -2.56
C VAL A 64 2.92 6.28 -3.55
N MET A 65 3.45 5.40 -4.41
CA MET A 65 4.33 5.79 -5.50
C MET A 65 3.84 5.23 -6.83
N ARG A 66 3.90 6.05 -7.87
CA ARG A 66 3.85 5.60 -9.27
C ARG A 66 4.83 6.43 -10.10
N ARG A 67 5.46 5.82 -11.12
CA ARG A 67 6.34 6.52 -12.06
C ARG A 67 5.68 7.73 -12.76
N ASN A 68 4.35 7.70 -12.94
CA ASN A 68 3.60 8.83 -13.47
C ASN A 68 3.00 9.62 -12.30
N ALA A 69 3.50 10.85 -12.11
CA ALA A 69 3.10 11.74 -11.03
C ALA A 69 1.58 12.00 -10.99
N ALA A 70 0.96 12.31 -12.13
CA ALA A 70 -0.47 12.60 -12.20
C ALA A 70 -1.33 11.40 -11.76
N LEU A 71 -0.89 10.19 -12.09
CA LEU A 71 -1.56 8.96 -11.68
C LEU A 71 -1.33 8.60 -10.20
N ALA A 72 -0.18 9.00 -9.64
CA ALA A 72 0.10 8.83 -8.20
C ALA A 72 -0.77 9.79 -7.37
N GLU A 73 -0.84 11.05 -7.80
CA GLU A 73 -1.67 12.08 -7.18
C GLU A 73 -3.16 11.74 -7.22
N ASP A 74 -3.67 11.33 -8.39
CA ASP A 74 -5.07 10.92 -8.53
C ASP A 74 -5.42 9.76 -7.58
N TYR A 75 -4.57 8.74 -7.51
CA TYR A 75 -4.76 7.60 -6.62
C TYR A 75 -4.77 8.05 -5.15
N ALA A 76 -3.80 8.86 -4.73
CA ALA A 76 -3.73 9.35 -3.37
C ALA A 76 -4.98 10.14 -2.98
N ARG A 77 -5.48 11.00 -3.88
CA ARG A 77 -6.71 11.76 -3.68
C ARG A 77 -7.93 10.84 -3.53
N ARG A 78 -8.12 9.87 -4.43
CA ARG A 78 -9.27 8.93 -4.40
C ARG A 78 -9.31 8.07 -3.14
N HIS A 79 -8.14 7.76 -2.58
CA HIS A 79 -8.00 6.85 -1.43
C HIS A 79 -7.64 7.57 -0.13
N ALA A 80 -7.69 8.91 -0.10
CA ALA A 80 -7.34 9.73 1.06
C ALA A 80 -5.95 9.39 1.67
N ILE A 81 -4.96 9.13 0.80
CA ILE A 81 -3.59 8.86 1.20
C ILE A 81 -2.86 10.20 1.37
N PRO A 82 -2.18 10.45 2.51
CA PRO A 82 -1.60 11.76 2.80
C PRO A 82 -0.50 12.22 1.83
N ARG A 83 0.25 11.27 1.26
CA ARG A 83 1.41 11.55 0.41
C ARG A 83 1.46 10.67 -0.83
N TRP A 84 2.07 11.22 -1.87
CA TRP A 84 2.39 10.48 -3.07
C TRP A 84 3.76 10.90 -3.61
N TYR A 85 4.42 9.98 -4.31
CA TYR A 85 5.72 10.20 -4.90
C TYR A 85 5.73 9.73 -6.37
N ALA A 86 6.49 10.44 -7.20
CA ALA A 86 6.79 10.01 -8.57
C ALA A 86 8.04 9.12 -8.66
N ASP A 87 8.79 9.04 -7.56
CA ASP A 87 10.09 8.41 -7.45
C ASP A 87 10.14 7.42 -6.29
N ALA A 88 10.83 6.30 -6.50
CA ALA A 88 10.92 5.22 -5.52
C ALA A 88 11.81 5.62 -4.34
N ASP A 89 12.94 6.26 -4.64
CA ASP A 89 13.93 6.61 -3.63
C ASP A 89 13.36 7.64 -2.65
N ALA A 90 12.57 8.59 -3.14
CA ALA A 90 11.83 9.53 -2.32
C ALA A 90 10.85 8.85 -1.34
N LEU A 91 10.07 7.86 -1.81
CA LEU A 91 9.16 7.09 -0.94
C LEU A 91 9.95 6.25 0.07
N VAL A 92 11.03 5.61 -0.38
CA VAL A 92 11.88 4.76 0.47
C VAL A 92 12.63 5.59 1.51
N ALA A 93 12.93 6.87 1.24
CA ALA A 93 13.56 7.77 2.19
C ALA A 93 12.60 8.38 3.22
N ASP A 94 11.27 8.30 3.02
CA ASP A 94 10.29 8.92 3.92
C ASP A 94 10.37 8.29 5.34
N PRO A 95 10.65 9.08 6.40
CA PRO A 95 10.79 8.56 7.75
C PRO A 95 9.48 8.04 8.35
N GLU A 96 8.32 8.42 7.80
CA GLU A 96 7.03 7.87 8.25
C GLU A 96 6.67 6.52 7.62
N VAL A 97 7.43 6.08 6.62
CA VAL A 97 7.23 4.79 5.97
C VAL A 97 8.14 3.76 6.64
N ASN A 98 7.55 2.83 7.39
CA ASN A 98 8.28 1.80 8.14
C ASN A 98 8.34 0.43 7.43
N ALA A 99 7.55 0.21 6.39
CA ALA A 99 7.54 -1.01 5.58
C ALA A 99 7.09 -0.67 4.14
N ILE A 100 7.52 -1.47 3.18
CA ILE A 100 7.28 -1.25 1.76
C ILE A 100 6.46 -2.40 1.16
N TYR A 101 5.37 -2.06 0.49
CA TYR A 101 4.56 -3.00 -0.28
C TYR A 101 4.77 -2.78 -1.78
N VAL A 102 5.35 -3.77 -2.46
CA VAL A 102 5.69 -3.72 -3.88
C VAL A 102 4.59 -4.40 -4.70
N ALA A 103 3.66 -3.59 -5.23
CA ALA A 103 2.60 -4.01 -6.15
C ALA A 103 2.80 -3.44 -7.55
N THR A 104 4.00 -3.61 -8.09
CA THR A 104 4.38 -3.13 -9.43
C THR A 104 4.38 -4.30 -10.42
N PRO A 105 4.64 -4.10 -11.72
CA PRO A 105 4.87 -5.23 -12.61
C PRO A 105 6.08 -6.08 -12.15
N PRO A 106 6.08 -7.41 -12.38
CA PRO A 106 7.14 -8.29 -11.88
C PRO A 106 8.56 -7.89 -12.29
N SER A 107 8.71 -7.27 -13.47
CA SER A 107 9.98 -6.76 -14.00
C SER A 107 10.65 -5.70 -13.11
N THR A 108 9.91 -5.09 -12.18
CA THR A 108 10.44 -4.06 -11.28
C THR A 108 10.48 -4.49 -9.81
N HIS A 109 10.04 -5.71 -9.48
CA HIS A 109 9.98 -6.18 -8.10
C HIS A 109 11.34 -6.23 -7.42
N MET A 110 12.33 -6.86 -8.05
CA MET A 110 13.68 -6.98 -7.49
C MET A 110 14.29 -5.61 -7.22
N GLN A 111 14.16 -4.67 -8.16
CA GLN A 111 14.72 -3.33 -8.00
C GLN A 111 14.18 -2.65 -6.74
N TYR A 112 12.86 -2.55 -6.59
CA TYR A 112 12.26 -1.86 -5.43
C TYR A 112 12.46 -2.62 -4.13
N ALA A 113 12.49 -3.95 -4.18
CA ALA A 113 12.79 -4.77 -3.01
C ALA A 113 14.20 -4.50 -2.50
N LEU A 114 15.20 -4.49 -3.39
CA LEU A 114 16.59 -4.21 -3.00
C LEU A 114 16.78 -2.79 -2.47
N GLN A 115 16.09 -1.80 -3.05
CA GLN A 115 16.10 -0.41 -2.54
C GLN A 115 15.55 -0.35 -1.10
N ALA A 116 14.41 -0.98 -0.85
CA ALA A 116 13.79 -1.00 0.48
C ALA A 116 14.64 -1.77 1.50
N ILE A 117 15.23 -2.90 1.11
CA ILE A 117 16.17 -3.67 1.94
C ILE A 117 17.41 -2.84 2.28
N ALA A 118 17.98 -2.13 1.31
CA ALA A 118 19.14 -1.25 1.54
C ALA A 118 18.81 -0.11 2.52
N ALA A 119 17.56 0.37 2.52
CA ALA A 119 17.07 1.36 3.49
C ALA A 119 16.68 0.78 4.86
N GLY A 120 16.84 -0.53 5.07
CA GLY A 120 16.48 -1.18 6.34
C GLY A 120 14.97 -1.40 6.53
N LYS A 121 14.16 -1.26 5.48
CA LYS A 121 12.69 -1.32 5.56
C LYS A 121 12.18 -2.70 5.15
N PRO A 122 11.41 -3.40 6.00
CA PRO A 122 10.77 -4.66 5.65
C PRO A 122 9.96 -4.56 4.36
N VAL A 123 10.01 -5.61 3.54
CA VAL A 123 9.41 -5.60 2.21
C VAL A 123 8.37 -6.71 2.08
N TYR A 124 7.21 -6.36 1.54
CA TYR A 124 6.21 -7.31 1.07
C TYR A 124 6.09 -7.18 -0.45
N ILE A 125 6.28 -8.28 -1.18
CA ILE A 125 6.32 -8.28 -2.66
C ILE A 125 5.11 -9.05 -3.21
N GLU A 126 4.39 -8.46 -4.17
CA GLU A 126 3.33 -9.18 -4.86
C GLU A 126 3.83 -10.35 -5.68
N LYS A 127 2.94 -11.31 -5.94
CA LYS A 127 3.27 -12.45 -6.80
C LYS A 127 3.26 -12.05 -8.29
N PRO A 128 4.09 -12.69 -9.12
CA PRO A 128 5.27 -13.48 -8.75
C PRO A 128 6.35 -12.62 -8.09
N MET A 129 7.12 -13.19 -7.15
CA MET A 129 8.13 -12.45 -6.36
C MET A 129 9.12 -11.67 -7.25
N ALA A 130 9.55 -12.25 -8.36
CA ALA A 130 10.42 -11.61 -9.35
C ALA A 130 10.21 -12.26 -10.73
N MET A 131 10.96 -11.83 -11.75
CA MET A 131 10.83 -12.38 -13.11
C MET A 131 11.31 -13.82 -13.22
N ASP A 132 12.35 -14.17 -12.46
CA ASP A 132 12.95 -15.50 -12.48
C ASP A 132 13.48 -15.92 -11.11
N HIS A 133 13.91 -17.19 -11.01
CA HIS A 133 14.45 -17.76 -9.79
C HIS A 133 15.72 -17.05 -9.29
N GLY A 134 16.60 -16.62 -10.20
CA GLY A 134 17.86 -15.97 -9.84
C GLY A 134 17.64 -14.58 -9.24
N GLU A 135 16.61 -13.85 -9.69
CA GLU A 135 16.19 -12.61 -9.04
C GLU A 135 15.61 -12.86 -7.64
N CYS A 136 14.78 -13.90 -7.47
CA CYS A 136 14.27 -14.28 -6.15
C CYS A 136 15.40 -14.59 -5.17
N VAL A 137 16.42 -15.36 -5.60
CA VAL A 137 17.60 -15.68 -4.78
C VAL A 137 18.34 -14.40 -4.37
N ARG A 138 18.55 -13.47 -5.29
CA ARG A 138 19.22 -12.18 -4.99
C ARG A 138 18.48 -11.36 -3.93
N ILE A 139 17.15 -11.32 -3.98
CA ILE A 139 16.32 -10.65 -2.96
C ILE A 139 16.49 -11.31 -1.59
N LEU A 140 16.41 -12.65 -1.53
CA LEU A 140 16.53 -13.41 -0.29
C LEU A 140 17.92 -13.31 0.33
N GLU A 141 18.98 -13.32 -0.48
CA GLU A 141 20.34 -13.08 0.00
C GLU A 141 20.51 -11.67 0.57
N ALA A 142 19.95 -10.64 -0.08
CA ALA A 142 20.00 -9.28 0.44
C ALA A 142 19.26 -9.15 1.78
N SER A 143 18.10 -9.81 1.89
CA SER A 143 17.35 -9.94 3.14
C SER A 143 18.17 -10.61 4.25
N ALA A 144 18.80 -11.75 3.95
CA ALA A 144 19.64 -12.48 4.91
C ALA A 144 20.86 -11.67 5.36
N ARG A 145 21.52 -10.93 4.45
CA ARG A 145 22.70 -10.10 4.78
C ARG A 145 22.35 -8.87 5.64
N SER A 146 21.18 -8.28 5.43
CA SER A 146 20.75 -7.05 6.11
C SER A 146 19.94 -7.31 7.38
N GLY A 147 19.41 -8.52 7.55
CA GLY A 147 18.44 -8.84 8.61
C GLY A 147 17.05 -8.24 8.36
N VAL A 148 16.80 -7.66 7.19
CA VAL A 148 15.50 -7.04 6.84
C VAL A 148 14.53 -8.12 6.37
N PRO A 149 13.36 -8.30 7.01
CA PRO A 149 12.39 -9.30 6.58
C PRO A 149 11.83 -9.03 5.19
N VAL A 150 11.75 -10.07 4.37
CA VAL A 150 11.05 -10.05 3.07
C VAL A 150 9.97 -11.12 3.07
N SER A 151 8.77 -10.76 2.64
CA SER A 151 7.67 -11.69 2.41
C SER A 151 7.05 -11.48 1.03
N SER A 152 6.38 -12.50 0.51
CA SER A 152 5.66 -12.42 -0.76
C SER A 152 4.27 -13.03 -0.62
N ASN A 153 3.33 -12.61 -1.47
CA ASN A 153 1.95 -13.09 -1.45
C ASN A 153 1.79 -14.52 -2.01
N CYS A 154 2.40 -15.51 -1.35
CA CYS A 154 2.26 -16.93 -1.66
C CYS A 154 1.31 -17.60 -0.64
N TRP A 155 0.01 -17.41 -0.84
CA TRP A 155 -1.04 -17.88 0.09
C TRP A 155 -1.04 -19.40 0.31
N THR A 156 -0.50 -20.19 -0.63
CA THR A 156 -0.38 -21.66 -0.50
C THR A 156 0.80 -22.11 0.36
N ALA A 157 1.65 -21.20 0.84
CA ALA A 157 2.84 -21.50 1.65
C ALA A 157 2.80 -20.79 3.02
N ALA A 158 1.64 -20.77 3.68
CA ALA A 158 1.53 -20.33 5.07
C ALA A 158 2.42 -21.19 5.99
N ARG A 159 3.67 -20.78 6.19
CA ARG A 159 4.49 -21.23 7.31
C ARG A 159 4.11 -20.35 8.50
N SER A 160 3.49 -20.96 9.49
CA SER A 160 3.28 -20.38 10.81
C SER A 160 4.65 -20.06 11.44
N VAL A 161 5.08 -18.79 11.34
CA VAL A 161 6.24 -18.32 12.11
C VAL A 161 5.75 -17.96 13.51
N ARG A 162 5.98 -18.85 14.49
CA ARG A 162 6.04 -18.43 15.89
C ARG A 162 7.35 -17.67 16.09
N ARG A 163 7.30 -16.46 16.62
CA ARG A 163 8.48 -15.91 17.29
C ARG A 163 8.78 -16.80 18.50
N ALA A 164 10.01 -17.28 18.62
CA ALA A 164 10.49 -17.82 19.89
C ALA A 164 10.43 -16.68 20.93
N ALA A 165 10.09 -17.07 22.16
CA ALA A 165 9.80 -16.20 23.30
C ALA A 165 10.91 -15.18 23.60
#